data_AF-A0ABD0Q3F1-F1
#
_entry.id   AF-A0ABD0Q3F1-F1
#
_cell.length_a   1.000
_cell.length_b   1.000
_cell.length_c   1.000
_cell.angle_alpha   90.00
_cell.angle_beta   90.00
_cell.angle_gamma   90.00
#
_symmetry.space_group_name_H-M   'P 1'
#
loop_
_entity.id
_entity.type
_entity.pdbx_description
1 polymer ?
#
loop_
_entity_poly.entity_id
_entity_poly.type
_entity_poly.pdbx_seq_one_letter_code
_entity_poly.pdbx_strand_id
1 'polypeptide(L)' 'IKRSTLLRLKLLAQAEESLSRDPLTPVLTEDHLQALDRRLGHVLRTVGKCVKKLGEAQSLSEELQDSQEEIT' A
#
# COMPACT_ATOMS: atom_id res chain seq x y z
N ILE A 1 -1.97 -5.53 -7.23
CA ILE A 1 -1.68 -5.95 -5.84
C ILE A 1 -2.97 -6.44 -5.20
N LYS A 2 -2.96 -7.46 -4.34
CA LYS A 2 -4.19 -7.89 -3.64
C LYS A 2 -4.58 -6.86 -2.59
N ARG A 3 -5.90 -6.63 -2.38
CA ARG A 3 -6.40 -5.69 -1.36
C ARG A 3 -5.89 -6.04 0.05
N SER A 4 -5.85 -7.33 0.36
CA SER A 4 -5.31 -7.86 1.64
C SER A 4 -3.85 -7.47 1.87
N THR A 5 -3.02 -7.54 0.83
CA THR A 5 -1.61 -7.15 0.89
C THR A 5 -1.45 -5.65 1.12
N LEU A 6 -2.24 -4.82 0.44
CA LEU A 6 -2.20 -3.37 0.62
C LEU A 6 -2.58 -2.94 2.05
N LEU A 7 -3.62 -3.56 2.62
CA LEU A 7 -4.04 -3.27 3.98
C LEU A 7 -2.94 -3.65 4.99
N ARG A 8 -2.34 -4.83 4.84
CA ARG A 8 -1.21 -5.25 5.68
C ARG A 8 -0.02 -4.29 5.56
N LEU A 9 0.34 -3.85 4.36
CA LEU A 9 1.42 -2.88 4.18
C LEU A 9 1.16 -1.55 4.91
N LYS A 10 -0.09 -1.07 4.94
CA LYS A 10 -0.46 0.13 5.72
C LYS A 10 -0.34 -0.09 7.23
N LEU A 11 -0.70 -1.28 7.71
CA LEU A 11 -0.56 -1.64 9.13
C LEU A 11 0.90 -1.84 9.54
N LEU A 12 1.75 -2.38 8.65
CA LEU A 12 3.19 -2.53 8.91
C LEU A 12 3.92 -1.20 9.14
N ALA A 13 3.37 -0.09 8.66
CA ALA A 13 3.90 1.25 8.96
C ALA A 13 3.77 1.64 10.44
N GLN A 14 3.12 0.80 11.27
CA GLN A 14 2.89 1.01 12.70
C GLN A 14 3.55 -0.10 13.56
N ALA A 15 4.47 -0.90 12.98
CA ALA A 15 4.90 -2.18 13.55
C ALA A 15 5.87 -2.11 14.76
N GLU A 16 6.36 -0.94 15.16
CA GLU A 16 7.36 -0.80 16.24
C GLU A 16 6.89 -1.37 17.59
N GLU A 17 5.58 -1.26 17.85
CA GLU A 17 4.92 -1.79 19.05
C GLU A 17 4.99 -3.33 19.15
N SER A 18 5.02 -4.03 18.01
CA SER A 18 4.99 -5.50 17.99
C SER A 18 6.34 -6.11 18.35
N LEU A 19 7.45 -5.46 17.98
CA LEU A 19 8.79 -5.99 18.18
C LEU A 19 9.26 -5.81 19.63
N SER A 20 8.80 -4.74 20.28
CA SER A 20 9.15 -4.37 21.65
C SER A 20 8.63 -5.35 22.72
N ARG A 21 7.68 -6.22 22.37
CA ARG A 21 7.14 -7.25 23.29
C ARG A 21 7.90 -8.57 23.22
N ASP A 22 8.91 -8.68 22.37
CA ASP A 22 9.70 -9.90 22.21
C ASP A 22 10.73 -10.04 23.36
N PRO A 23 10.84 -11.21 24.01
CA PRO A 23 11.85 -11.46 25.05
C PRO A 23 13.31 -11.25 24.58
N LEU A 24 13.58 -11.31 23.29
CA LEU A 24 14.89 -11.10 22.68
C LEU A 24 15.13 -9.65 22.25
N THR A 25 14.33 -8.70 22.75
CA THR A 25 14.47 -7.27 22.41
C THR A 25 15.85 -6.73 22.86
N PRO A 26 16.58 -6.01 21.98
CA PRO A 26 16.18 -5.64 20.61
C PRO A 26 16.46 -6.75 19.58
N VAL A 27 15.41 -7.23 18.91
CA VAL A 27 15.49 -8.22 17.81
C VAL A 27 16.10 -7.60 16.54
N LEU A 28 15.82 -6.31 16.31
CA LEU A 28 16.40 -5.52 15.22
C LEU A 28 17.07 -4.28 15.80
N THR A 29 18.20 -3.91 15.21
CA THR A 29 18.85 -2.63 15.53
C THR A 29 18.07 -1.47 14.92
N GLU A 30 18.26 -0.27 15.48
CA GLU A 30 17.66 0.97 14.99
C GLU A 30 17.91 1.19 13.49
N ASP A 31 19.13 0.92 13.01
CA ASP A 31 19.48 1.03 11.58
C ASP A 31 18.60 0.15 10.68
N HIS A 32 18.24 -1.05 11.14
CA HIS A 32 17.37 -1.95 10.39
C HIS A 32 15.91 -1.47 10.40
N LEU A 33 15.43 -0.88 11.51
CA LEU A 33 14.11 -0.27 11.60
C LEU A 33 13.98 0.91 10.64
N GLN A 34 14.98 1.81 10.63
CA GLN A 34 15.05 2.92 9.67
C GLN A 34 15.13 2.45 8.22
N ALA A 35 15.90 1.40 7.94
CA ALA A 35 15.97 0.81 6.62
C ALA A 35 14.62 0.20 6.18
N LEU A 36 13.88 -0.40 7.11
CA LEU A 36 12.56 -0.97 6.86
C LEU A 36 11.54 0.12 6.53
N ASP A 37 11.48 1.19 7.32
CA ASP A 37 10.57 2.32 7.10
C ASP A 37 10.81 2.97 5.72
N ARG A 38 12.09 3.26 5.39
CA ARG A 38 12.46 3.76 4.06
C ARG A 38 11.99 2.85 2.92
N ARG A 39 12.16 1.53 3.05
CA ARG A 39 11.73 0.56 2.03
C ARG A 39 10.22 0.52 1.92
N LEU A 40 9.51 0.50 3.04
CA LEU A 40 8.05 0.48 3.08
C LEU A 40 7.47 1.75 2.43
N GLY A 41 8.04 2.92 2.73
CA GLY A 41 7.69 4.16 2.07
C GLY A 41 7.86 4.12 0.55
N HIS A 42 8.94 3.50 0.03
CA HIS A 42 9.12 3.31 -1.41
C HIS A 42 8.04 2.41 -2.02
N VAL A 43 7.71 1.30 -1.36
CA VAL A 43 6.66 0.38 -1.81
C VAL A 43 5.31 1.10 -1.85
N LEU A 44 4.93 1.80 -0.77
CA LEU A 44 3.66 2.52 -0.69
C LEU A 44 3.55 3.62 -1.75
N ARG A 45 4.62 4.38 -2.00
CA ARG A 45 4.66 5.37 -3.09
C ARG A 45 4.47 4.73 -4.45
N THR A 46 5.14 3.61 -4.71
CA THR A 46 5.02 2.88 -5.98
C THR A 46 3.62 2.34 -6.18
N VAL A 47 3.05 1.70 -5.16
CA VAL A 47 1.67 1.20 -5.19
C VAL A 47 0.67 2.34 -5.37
N GLY A 48 0.86 3.47 -4.68
CA GLY A 48 0.03 4.66 -4.86
C GLY A 48 0.05 5.20 -6.28
N LYS A 49 1.23 5.26 -6.92
CA LYS A 49 1.35 5.62 -8.35
C LYS A 49 0.64 4.62 -9.26
N CYS A 50 0.75 3.32 -9.00
CA CYS A 50 0.06 2.30 -9.77
C CYS A 50 -1.46 2.41 -9.63
N VAL A 51 -1.97 2.64 -8.42
CA VAL A 51 -3.40 2.83 -8.16
C VAL A 51 -3.92 4.08 -8.85
N LYS A 52 -3.19 5.22 -8.78
CA LYS A 52 -3.56 6.45 -9.49
C LYS A 52 -3.60 6.23 -11.00
N LYS A 53 -2.54 5.66 -11.59
CA LYS A 53 -2.49 5.38 -13.04
C LYS A 53 -3.59 4.42 -13.50
N LEU A 54 -3.89 3.39 -12.71
CA LEU A 54 -4.95 2.44 -13.05
C LEU A 54 -6.34 3.07 -12.85
N GLY A 55 -6.53 3.89 -11.81
CA GLY A 55 -7.77 4.64 -11.59
C GLY A 55 -8.00 5.71 -12.64
N GLU A 56 -6.95 6.40 -13.10
CA GLU A 56 -6.98 7.32 -14.24
C GLU A 56 -7.31 6.57 -15.54
N ALA A 57 -6.67 5.41 -15.79
CA ALA A 57 -6.97 4.57 -16.96
C ALA A 57 -8.39 3.96 -16.94
N GLN A 58 -8.90 3.61 -15.75
CA GLN A 58 -10.28 3.14 -15.56
C GLN A 58 -11.29 4.27 -15.73
N SER A 59 -11.03 5.46 -15.15
CA SER A 59 -11.86 6.65 -15.33
C SER A 59 -11.94 7.11 -16.78
N LEU A 60 -10.88 6.93 -17.58
CA LEU A 60 -10.89 7.20 -19.02
C LEU A 60 -11.62 6.12 -19.83
N SER A 61 -11.75 4.90 -19.29
CA SER A 61 -12.48 3.80 -19.94
C SER A 61 -13.98 3.83 -19.57
N GLU A 62 -14.32 4.25 -18.36
CA GLU A 62 -15.71 4.40 -17.88
C GLU A 62 -16.43 5.60 -18.54
N GLU A 63 -15.71 6.65 -18.95
CA GLU A 63 -16.29 7.80 -19.69
C GLU A 63 -16.76 7.42 -21.11
N LEU A 64 -16.38 6.24 -21.62
CA LEU A 64 -16.88 5.68 -22.88
C LEU A 64 -17.96 4.59 -22.70
N GLN A 65 -18.31 4.26 -21.44
CA GLN A 65 -19.36 3.29 -21.14
C GLN A 65 -20.67 3.93 -20.64
N ASP A 66 -20.63 5.19 -20.18
CA ASP A 66 -21.81 5.91 -19.68
C ASP A 66 -22.74 6.44 -20.80
N SER A 67 -22.47 6.12 -22.07
CA SER A 67 -23.34 6.45 -23.21
C SER A 67 -24.21 5.28 -23.70
N GLN A 68 -24.16 4.10 -23.07
CA GLN A 68 -24.95 2.93 -23.49
C GLN A 68 -25.60 2.14 -22.33
N GLU A 69 -26.25 2.79 -21.37
CA GLU A 69 -27.22 2.08 -20.49
C GLU A 69 -28.49 2.92 -20.16
N GLU A 70 -28.89 3.83 -21.05
CA GLU A 70 -30.27 4.36 -21.04
C GLU A 70 -30.92 4.10 -22.41
N ILE A 71 -31.29 2.84 -22.67
CA ILE A 71 -32.45 2.35 -23.44
C ILE A 71 -32.33 0.82 -23.42
N THR A 72 -33.00 0.17 -22.47
CA THR A 72 -33.86 -1.03 -22.63
C THR A 72 -34.46 -1.35 -21.27
#